data_AF-M0GK70-F1
#
_entry.id   AF-M0GK70-F1
#
_cell.length_a   1.000
_cell.length_b   1.000
_cell.length_c   1.000
_cell.angle_alpha   90.00
_cell.angle_beta   90.00
_cell.angle_gamma   90.00
#
_symmetry.space_group_name_H-M   'P 1'
#
loop_
_entity.id
_entity.type
_entity.pdbx_description
1 polymer ?
#
loop_
_entity_poly.entity_id
_entity_poly.type
_entity_poly.pdbx_seq_one_letter_code
_entity_poly.pdbx_strand_id
1 'polypeptide(L)'
;MKSSGRLLFGDRDCVFDDPPPPHECAVRHVRERFDRDAFRDAVDEPRSYVFFGVAPCHVGIDYDWERMPPFLGRAIWNETDERLVPIDESERVFERLGLTPVNTFQKELNVRDFHPDRLDIPESAWYDGPAAGVIVENRRGGRALVQGPVLDEVDDYEPIRGEPNAIAADLVTDTRVRRAIEAAEAARKSPTTDEVHARVFETVVREEYGRLDRGRVDWKALRSAIGSAVAEKRSTLTER
;
A
#
# COMPACT_ATOMS: atom_id res chain seq x y z
N MET A 1 -16.36 -4.62 8.51
CA MET A 1 -17.03 -3.39 7.98
C MET A 1 -18.15 -2.93 8.92
N LYS A 2 -18.44 -1.63 9.10
CA LYS A 2 -19.61 -1.21 9.93
C LYS A 2 -20.93 -1.61 9.25
N SER A 3 -22.03 -1.71 10.01
CA SER A 3 -23.38 -1.97 9.44
C SER A 3 -23.81 -0.92 8.40
N SER A 4 -23.21 0.27 8.44
CA SER A 4 -23.39 1.32 7.45
C SER A 4 -22.65 1.08 6.11
N GLY A 5 -21.93 -0.04 5.95
CA GLY A 5 -21.09 -0.30 4.78
C GLY A 5 -19.74 0.45 4.79
N ARG A 6 -19.42 1.19 5.86
CA ARG A 6 -18.14 1.89 5.99
C ARG A 6 -17.03 0.91 6.37
N LEU A 7 -15.98 0.88 5.56
CA LEU A 7 -14.73 0.17 5.87
C LEU A 7 -14.00 0.87 7.04
N LEU A 8 -13.41 0.05 7.91
CA LEU A 8 -12.55 0.48 9.00
C LEU A 8 -11.12 0.09 8.65
N PHE A 9 -10.17 0.94 9.02
CA PHE A 9 -8.76 0.79 8.70
C PHE A 9 -7.95 0.93 9.97
N GLY A 10 -6.85 0.21 10.06
CA GLY A 10 -5.96 0.23 11.21
C GLY A 10 -4.66 -0.46 10.86
N ASP A 11 -3.71 -0.37 11.77
CA ASP A 11 -2.49 -1.16 11.77
C ASP A 11 -2.55 -2.25 12.86
N ARG A 12 -1.38 -2.70 13.29
CA ARG A 12 -1.27 -3.70 14.36
C ARG A 12 -1.76 -3.17 15.71
N ASP A 13 -1.64 -1.88 15.94
CA ASP A 13 -1.74 -1.28 17.27
C ASP A 13 -3.09 -0.60 17.47
N CYS A 14 -3.69 -0.04 16.42
CA CYS A 14 -4.95 0.67 16.53
C CYS A 14 -5.78 0.71 15.24
N VAL A 15 -7.08 0.97 15.43
CA VAL A 15 -7.99 1.41 14.37
C VAL A 15 -7.87 2.92 14.22
N PHE A 16 -7.71 3.39 12.99
CA PHE A 16 -7.55 4.80 12.67
C PHE A 16 -8.91 5.52 12.66
N ASP A 17 -8.97 6.69 13.31
CA ASP A 17 -10.02 7.67 13.05
C ASP A 17 -9.76 8.34 11.69
N ASP A 18 -8.54 8.86 11.51
CA ASP A 18 -7.97 9.34 10.26
C ASP A 18 -6.67 8.58 9.96
N PRO A 19 -6.47 8.06 8.73
CA PRO A 19 -5.24 7.35 8.40
C PRO A 19 -4.01 8.25 8.54
N PRO A 20 -2.92 7.79 9.19
CA PRO A 20 -1.68 8.55 9.18
C PRO A 20 -1.08 8.60 7.76
N PRO A 21 -0.23 9.60 7.44
CA PRO A 21 0.29 9.83 6.10
C PRO A 21 0.79 8.59 5.35
N PRO A 22 1.55 7.65 5.97
CA PRO A 22 2.07 6.47 5.27
C PRO A 22 0.98 5.51 4.78
N HIS A 23 -0.21 5.57 5.37
CA HIS A 23 -1.32 4.67 5.05
C HIS A 23 -2.37 5.30 4.13
N GLU A 24 -2.33 6.62 3.89
CA GLU A 24 -3.38 7.33 3.13
C GLU A 24 -3.52 6.81 1.69
N CYS A 25 -2.41 6.54 1.01
CA CYS A 25 -2.42 6.00 -0.34
C CYS A 25 -3.12 4.63 -0.41
N ALA A 26 -2.75 3.73 0.50
CA ALA A 26 -3.33 2.39 0.61
C ALA A 26 -4.83 2.43 0.97
N VAL A 27 -5.20 3.26 1.96
CA VAL A 27 -6.59 3.40 2.40
C VAL A 27 -7.48 3.93 1.26
N ARG A 28 -7.00 4.91 0.49
CA ARG A 28 -7.73 5.40 -0.67
C ARG A 28 -7.87 4.35 -1.75
N HIS A 29 -6.79 3.65 -2.08
CA HIS A 29 -6.82 2.57 -3.04
C HIS A 29 -7.88 1.53 -2.68
N VAL A 30 -7.92 1.08 -1.42
CA VAL A 30 -8.94 0.14 -0.95
C VAL A 30 -10.33 0.75 -1.02
N ARG A 31 -10.52 2.02 -0.61
CA ARG A 31 -11.84 2.67 -0.67
C ARG A 31 -12.39 2.77 -2.10
N GLU A 32 -11.52 2.96 -3.08
CA GLU A 32 -11.86 3.14 -4.49
C GLU A 32 -12.06 1.83 -5.24
N ARG A 33 -11.33 0.78 -4.85
CA ARG A 33 -11.34 -0.51 -5.57
C ARG A 33 -12.17 -1.60 -4.91
N PHE A 34 -12.32 -1.56 -3.59
CA PHE A 34 -13.04 -2.61 -2.85
C PHE A 34 -14.51 -2.63 -3.23
N ASP A 35 -14.97 -3.73 -3.85
CA ASP A 35 -16.36 -3.95 -4.19
C ASP A 35 -17.19 -4.28 -2.94
N ARG A 36 -17.76 -3.24 -2.33
CA ARG A 36 -18.52 -3.36 -1.08
C ARG A 36 -19.82 -4.11 -1.27
N ASP A 37 -20.44 -4.00 -2.44
CA ASP A 37 -21.72 -4.63 -2.71
C ASP A 37 -21.52 -6.12 -2.93
N ALA A 38 -20.52 -6.51 -3.75
CA ALA A 38 -20.14 -7.90 -3.91
C ALA A 38 -19.75 -8.56 -2.57
N PHE A 39 -19.04 -7.85 -1.70
CA PHE A 39 -18.70 -8.38 -0.37
C PHE A 39 -19.94 -8.59 0.49
N ARG A 40 -20.86 -7.61 0.54
CA ARG A 40 -22.09 -7.69 1.34
C ARG A 40 -23.03 -8.80 0.86
N ASP A 41 -23.11 -9.01 -0.44
CA ASP A 41 -23.96 -10.05 -1.01
C ASP A 41 -23.40 -11.46 -0.77
N ALA A 42 -22.09 -11.57 -0.53
CA ALA A 42 -21.39 -12.84 -0.34
C ALA A 42 -21.37 -13.34 1.12
N VAL A 43 -21.62 -12.48 2.11
CA VAL A 43 -21.47 -12.84 3.54
C VAL A 43 -22.65 -12.35 4.38
N ASP A 44 -23.10 -13.19 5.32
CA ASP A 44 -24.22 -12.85 6.20
C ASP A 44 -23.88 -11.73 7.19
N GLU A 45 -22.66 -11.74 7.75
CA GLU A 45 -22.17 -10.72 8.69
C GLU A 45 -20.80 -10.16 8.26
N PRO A 46 -20.77 -9.04 7.52
CA PRO A 46 -19.55 -8.37 7.08
C PRO A 46 -18.64 -7.85 8.21
N ARG A 47 -19.11 -7.80 9.46
CA ARG A 47 -18.29 -7.42 10.62
C ARG A 47 -17.34 -8.54 11.05
N SER A 48 -17.70 -9.79 10.83
CA SER A 48 -16.90 -10.95 11.24
C SER A 48 -15.63 -11.14 10.42
N TYR A 49 -15.31 -10.23 9.49
CA TYR A 49 -14.16 -10.36 8.61
C TYR A 49 -13.18 -9.20 8.77
N VAL A 50 -11.90 -9.56 8.95
CA VAL A 50 -10.78 -8.62 8.95
C VAL A 50 -9.84 -8.97 7.80
N PHE A 51 -9.60 -7.98 6.94
CA PHE A 51 -8.68 -8.11 5.80
C PHE A 51 -7.32 -7.54 6.20
N PHE A 52 -6.29 -8.36 6.12
CA PHE A 52 -4.90 -7.96 6.33
C PHE A 52 -4.20 -7.79 4.99
N GLY A 53 -3.30 -6.83 4.92
CA GLY A 53 -2.48 -6.60 3.75
C GLY A 53 -1.21 -5.82 4.07
N VAL A 54 -0.45 -5.56 3.02
CA VAL A 54 0.77 -4.76 3.06
C VAL A 54 0.48 -3.45 2.34
N ALA A 55 0.85 -2.33 2.94
CA ALA A 55 0.87 -1.01 2.30
C ALA A 55 2.33 -0.68 1.92
N PRO A 56 2.76 -0.95 0.66
CA PRO A 56 4.17 -0.80 0.30
C PRO A 56 4.58 0.67 0.28
N CYS A 57 5.68 0.99 0.96
CA CYS A 57 6.33 2.29 0.98
C CYS A 57 7.85 2.13 0.82
N HIS A 58 8.54 3.21 0.43
CA HIS A 58 9.98 3.16 0.20
C HIS A 58 10.74 3.07 1.52
N VAL A 59 11.15 1.86 1.86
CA VAL A 59 11.91 1.56 3.10
C VAL A 59 13.15 0.74 2.80
N GLY A 60 13.83 0.97 1.67
CA GLY A 60 14.94 0.10 1.27
C GLY A 60 14.95 -0.30 -0.18
N ILE A 61 13.75 -0.55 -0.71
CA ILE A 61 13.56 -1.16 -2.02
C ILE A 61 12.85 -0.16 -2.89
N ASP A 62 13.51 0.27 -3.95
CA ASP A 62 12.93 1.12 -4.95
C ASP A 62 12.08 0.26 -5.90
N TYR A 63 10.84 0.01 -5.49
CA TYR A 63 9.89 -0.70 -6.32
C TYR A 63 9.58 0.11 -7.58
N ASP A 64 9.10 -0.56 -8.62
CA ASP A 64 8.40 0.10 -9.73
C ASP A 64 7.08 0.68 -9.18
N TRP A 65 7.13 1.92 -8.67
CA TRP A 65 6.01 2.58 -8.00
C TRP A 65 4.80 2.82 -8.91
N GLU A 66 5.01 2.86 -10.23
CA GLU A 66 3.90 2.95 -11.20
C GLU A 66 3.13 1.63 -11.28
N ARG A 67 3.84 0.48 -11.24
CA ARG A 67 3.20 -0.84 -11.29
C ARG A 67 2.76 -1.36 -9.93
N MET A 68 3.48 -1.05 -8.86
CA MET A 68 3.22 -1.57 -7.52
C MET A 68 1.88 -1.05 -6.97
N PRO A 69 0.92 -1.92 -6.60
CA PRO A 69 -0.31 -1.51 -5.94
C PRO A 69 -0.05 -0.81 -4.61
N PRO A 70 -0.79 0.25 -4.25
CA PRO A 70 -0.72 0.87 -2.93
C PRO A 70 -1.11 -0.05 -1.78
N PHE A 71 -1.79 -1.16 -2.06
CA PHE A 71 -2.17 -2.18 -1.10
C PHE A 71 -2.11 -3.57 -1.74
N LEU A 72 -1.48 -4.52 -1.04
CA LEU A 72 -1.45 -5.93 -1.40
C LEU A 72 -2.19 -6.75 -0.34
N GLY A 73 -3.25 -7.44 -0.73
CA GLY A 73 -4.03 -8.31 0.13
C GLY A 73 -3.23 -9.53 0.58
N ARG A 74 -3.19 -9.79 1.89
CA ARG A 74 -2.35 -10.86 2.47
C ARG A 74 -3.19 -12.01 3.01
N ALA A 75 -4.15 -11.71 3.87
CA ALA A 75 -4.89 -12.73 4.60
C ALA A 75 -6.25 -12.19 5.04
N ILE A 76 -7.19 -13.10 5.27
CA ILE A 76 -8.51 -12.76 5.78
C ILE A 76 -8.72 -13.56 7.06
N TRP A 77 -9.12 -12.89 8.13
CA TRP A 77 -9.58 -13.52 9.37
C TRP A 77 -11.10 -13.57 9.38
N ASN A 78 -11.64 -14.72 9.73
CA ASN A 78 -13.05 -14.91 10.00
C ASN A 78 -13.22 -15.10 11.52
N GLU A 79 -13.86 -14.11 12.16
CA GLU A 79 -14.18 -14.12 13.59
C GLU A 79 -15.20 -15.20 13.95
N THR A 80 -16.14 -15.52 13.05
CA THR A 80 -17.16 -16.56 13.31
C THR A 80 -16.53 -17.94 13.46
N ASP A 81 -15.51 -18.23 12.65
CA ASP A 81 -14.79 -19.51 12.68
C ASP A 81 -13.50 -19.45 13.55
N GLU A 82 -13.19 -18.27 14.12
CA GLU A 82 -11.95 -17.96 14.82
C GLU A 82 -10.68 -18.47 14.11
N ARG A 83 -10.62 -18.27 12.78
CA ARG A 83 -9.50 -18.74 11.97
C ARG A 83 -9.23 -17.85 10.76
N LEU A 84 -8.04 -18.02 10.23
CA LEU A 84 -7.67 -17.48 8.93
C LEU A 84 -8.35 -18.28 7.82
N VAL A 85 -8.92 -17.56 6.85
CA VAL A 85 -9.38 -18.13 5.59
C VAL A 85 -8.17 -18.74 4.86
N PRO A 86 -8.29 -19.94 4.26
CA PRO A 86 -7.20 -20.54 3.49
C PRO A 86 -6.61 -19.58 2.44
N ILE A 87 -5.31 -19.69 2.18
CA ILE A 87 -4.60 -18.74 1.30
C ILE A 87 -5.21 -18.67 -0.11
N ASP A 88 -5.54 -19.83 -0.70
CA ASP A 88 -6.16 -19.90 -2.03
C ASP A 88 -7.52 -19.23 -2.09
N GLU A 89 -8.27 -19.32 -1.00
CA GLU A 89 -9.58 -18.67 -0.89
C GLU A 89 -9.40 -17.18 -0.64
N SER A 90 -8.47 -16.78 0.22
CA SER A 90 -8.13 -15.38 0.47
C SER A 90 -7.71 -14.64 -0.81
N GLU A 91 -6.83 -15.23 -1.62
CA GLU A 91 -6.39 -14.68 -2.90
C GLU A 91 -7.57 -14.42 -3.84
N ARG A 92 -8.42 -15.43 -4.03
CA ARG A 92 -9.62 -15.32 -4.87
C ARG A 92 -10.59 -14.27 -4.35
N VAL A 93 -10.73 -14.14 -3.04
CA VAL A 93 -11.59 -13.12 -2.43
C VAL A 93 -11.01 -11.73 -2.69
N PHE A 94 -9.70 -11.50 -2.50
CA PHE A 94 -9.09 -10.20 -2.83
C PHE A 94 -9.32 -9.83 -4.30
N GLU A 95 -9.05 -10.75 -5.23
CA GLU A 95 -9.24 -10.51 -6.67
C GLU A 95 -10.70 -10.19 -7.01
N ARG A 96 -11.66 -10.96 -6.48
CA ARG A 96 -13.10 -10.73 -6.69
C ARG A 96 -13.56 -9.39 -6.15
N LEU A 97 -12.95 -8.91 -5.07
CA LEU A 97 -13.26 -7.62 -4.46
C LEU A 97 -12.45 -6.48 -5.08
N GLY A 98 -11.74 -6.71 -6.19
CA GLY A 98 -11.02 -5.67 -6.93
C GLY A 98 -9.66 -5.30 -6.35
N LEU A 99 -9.12 -6.10 -5.44
CA LEU A 99 -7.81 -5.88 -4.80
C LEU A 99 -6.77 -6.90 -5.28
N THR A 100 -5.52 -6.47 -5.36
CA THR A 100 -4.40 -7.35 -5.73
C THR A 100 -3.89 -8.10 -4.50
N PRO A 101 -3.83 -9.44 -4.48
CA PRO A 101 -3.19 -10.18 -3.41
C PRO A 101 -1.65 -10.11 -3.52
N VAL A 102 -0.96 -10.45 -2.44
CA VAL A 102 0.49 -10.71 -2.46
C VAL A 102 0.80 -11.88 -3.40
N ASN A 103 1.97 -11.86 -4.04
CA ASN A 103 2.35 -12.91 -4.98
C ASN A 103 2.60 -14.24 -4.26
N THR A 104 1.96 -15.30 -4.76
CA THR A 104 2.29 -16.67 -4.37
C THR A 104 3.13 -17.32 -5.46
N PHE A 105 4.37 -17.68 -5.12
CA PHE A 105 5.33 -18.29 -6.05
C PHE A 105 5.29 -19.82 -6.03
N GLN A 106 4.85 -20.42 -4.91
CA GLN A 106 4.78 -21.87 -4.76
C GLN A 106 3.65 -22.28 -3.82
N LYS A 107 2.90 -23.31 -4.22
CA LYS A 107 1.81 -23.91 -3.43
C LYS A 107 2.09 -25.38 -3.18
N GLU A 108 1.55 -25.90 -2.08
CA GLU A 108 1.48 -27.34 -1.80
C GLU A 108 2.83 -28.09 -1.78
N LEU A 109 3.89 -27.45 -1.25
CA LEU A 109 5.16 -28.13 -1.04
C LEU A 109 5.04 -29.16 0.10
N ASN A 110 5.52 -30.38 -0.14
CA ASN A 110 5.57 -31.40 0.90
C ASN A 110 6.58 -30.99 1.99
N VAL A 111 6.24 -31.22 3.26
CA VAL A 111 7.13 -30.88 4.39
C VAL A 111 8.50 -31.56 4.28
N ARG A 112 8.57 -32.76 3.68
CA ARG A 112 9.83 -33.48 3.47
C ARG A 112 10.77 -32.80 2.47
N ASP A 113 10.20 -31.99 1.59
CA ASP A 113 10.89 -31.28 0.52
C ASP A 113 11.08 -29.79 0.87
N PHE A 114 10.55 -29.33 2.01
CA PHE A 114 10.75 -27.97 2.51
C PHE A 114 11.95 -27.92 3.45
N HIS A 115 13.01 -27.25 3.00
CA HIS A 115 14.21 -27.01 3.78
C HIS A 115 14.38 -25.49 3.99
N PRO A 116 14.04 -24.95 5.17
CA PRO A 116 14.05 -23.50 5.39
C PRO A 116 15.44 -22.88 5.18
N ASP A 117 16.51 -23.58 5.57
CA ASP A 117 17.90 -23.12 5.42
C ASP A 117 18.40 -23.12 3.97
N ARG A 118 17.59 -23.63 3.04
CA ARG A 118 17.90 -23.70 1.60
C ARG A 118 16.88 -22.95 0.75
N LEU A 119 16.01 -22.15 1.39
CA LEU A 119 15.02 -21.37 0.68
C LEU A 119 15.72 -20.15 0.06
N ASP A 120 15.88 -20.18 -1.26
CA ASP A 120 16.28 -18.99 -2.01
C ASP A 120 15.10 -18.01 -2.08
N ILE A 121 15.41 -16.73 -1.88
CA ILE A 121 14.42 -15.66 -1.99
C ILE A 121 14.11 -15.47 -3.49
N PRO A 122 12.83 -15.60 -3.91
CA PRO A 122 12.46 -15.49 -5.31
C PRO A 122 12.59 -14.05 -5.81
N GLU A 123 12.64 -13.89 -7.14
CA GLU A 123 12.56 -12.58 -7.79
C GLU A 123 11.23 -11.88 -7.48
N SER A 124 11.29 -10.57 -7.33
CA SER A 124 10.14 -9.72 -7.12
C SER A 124 9.34 -9.53 -8.41
N ALA A 125 8.01 -9.50 -8.30
CA ALA A 125 7.14 -9.12 -9.42
C ALA A 125 7.13 -7.61 -9.69
N TRP A 126 7.70 -6.81 -8.78
CA TRP A 126 7.47 -5.37 -8.70
C TRP A 126 8.73 -4.52 -8.87
N TYR A 127 9.89 -5.12 -9.10
CA TYR A 127 11.12 -4.47 -9.52
C TYR A 127 12.12 -5.53 -10.02
N ASP A 128 13.27 -5.09 -10.53
CA ASP A 128 14.36 -5.98 -10.94
C ASP A 128 15.24 -6.33 -9.73
N GLY A 129 14.96 -7.46 -9.08
CA GLY A 129 15.68 -7.93 -7.90
C GLY A 129 14.84 -8.84 -6.99
N PRO A 130 15.46 -9.41 -5.94
CA PRO A 130 14.82 -10.41 -5.09
C PRO A 130 13.70 -9.79 -4.24
N ALA A 131 12.68 -10.58 -3.87
CA ALA A 131 11.64 -10.13 -2.97
C ALA A 131 12.21 -9.64 -1.62
N ALA A 132 11.51 -8.73 -0.95
CA ALA A 132 11.88 -8.28 0.40
C ALA A 132 11.93 -9.42 1.42
N GLY A 133 11.22 -10.51 1.13
CA GLY A 133 11.17 -11.71 1.95
C GLY A 133 10.04 -12.61 1.48
N VAL A 134 9.91 -13.73 2.17
CA VAL A 134 8.96 -14.79 1.85
C VAL A 134 8.18 -15.15 3.10
N ILE A 135 6.86 -15.25 2.97
CA ILE A 135 6.02 -15.78 4.04
C ILE A 135 5.70 -17.24 3.73
N VAL A 136 6.07 -18.12 4.64
CA VAL A 136 5.77 -19.55 4.57
C VAL A 136 4.56 -19.81 5.46
N GLU A 137 3.52 -20.40 4.88
CA GLU A 137 2.31 -20.79 5.61
C GLU A 137 2.08 -22.30 5.49
N ASN A 138 1.69 -22.93 6.60
CA ASN A 138 1.28 -24.33 6.60
C ASN A 138 -0.24 -24.46 6.73
N ARG A 139 -0.77 -25.63 6.33
CA ARG A 139 -2.23 -25.90 6.35
C ARG A 139 -2.86 -25.86 7.76
N ARG A 140 -2.06 -25.89 8.82
CA ARG A 140 -2.52 -25.80 10.21
C ARG A 140 -2.51 -24.35 10.74
N GLY A 141 -2.23 -23.37 9.89
CA GLY A 141 -2.19 -21.95 10.25
C GLY A 141 -0.86 -21.47 10.82
N GLY A 142 0.18 -22.34 10.86
CA GLY A 142 1.53 -21.93 11.25
C GLY A 142 2.17 -21.07 10.15
N ARG A 143 2.89 -20.03 10.56
CA ARG A 143 3.46 -19.01 9.67
C ARG A 143 4.88 -18.64 10.08
N ALA A 144 5.74 -18.42 9.11
CA ALA A 144 7.09 -17.90 9.31
C ALA A 144 7.41 -16.86 8.24
N LEU A 145 8.16 -15.83 8.62
CA LEU A 145 8.74 -14.86 7.70
C LEU A 145 10.21 -15.20 7.52
N VAL A 146 10.64 -15.38 6.27
CA VAL A 146 12.04 -15.46 5.89
C VAL A 146 12.38 -14.12 5.23
N GLN A 147 13.22 -13.32 5.87
CA GLN A 147 13.61 -12.01 5.34
C GLN A 147 14.65 -12.18 4.23
N GLY A 148 14.56 -11.35 3.19
CA GLY A 148 15.55 -11.33 2.13
C GLY A 148 16.79 -10.51 2.52
N PRO A 149 17.95 -10.82 1.92
CA PRO A 149 19.22 -10.14 2.24
C PRO A 149 19.19 -8.66 1.87
N VAL A 150 18.34 -8.27 0.90
CA VAL A 150 18.17 -6.87 0.51
C VAL A 150 17.82 -5.99 1.71
N LEU A 151 17.07 -6.49 2.70
CA LEU A 151 16.71 -5.72 3.89
C LEU A 151 17.89 -5.41 4.82
N ASP A 152 18.98 -6.18 4.76
CA ASP A 152 20.19 -5.92 5.55
C ASP A 152 21.05 -4.80 4.93
N GLU A 153 20.86 -4.49 3.64
CA GLU A 153 21.63 -3.49 2.88
C GLU A 153 20.91 -2.12 2.78
N VAL A 154 19.74 -1.97 3.41
CA VAL A 154 18.81 -0.83 3.27
C VAL A 154 19.24 0.49 3.94
N ASP A 155 20.44 0.56 4.54
CA ASP A 155 20.78 1.63 5.48
C ASP A 155 21.37 2.92 4.87
N ASP A 156 21.40 3.05 3.52
CA ASP A 156 22.17 4.11 2.84
C ASP A 156 21.36 5.28 2.25
N TYR A 157 20.05 5.39 2.52
CA TYR A 157 19.29 6.54 1.99
C TYR A 157 19.48 7.80 2.83
N GLU A 158 20.07 8.83 2.21
CA GLU A 158 20.18 10.15 2.83
C GLU A 158 18.78 10.70 3.19
N PRO A 159 18.54 11.01 4.47
CA PRO A 159 17.28 11.57 4.92
C PRO A 159 16.98 12.90 4.24
N ILE A 160 15.71 13.11 3.87
CA ILE A 160 15.27 14.40 3.34
C ILE A 160 15.07 15.34 4.53
N ARG A 161 15.87 16.40 4.59
CA ARG A 161 15.81 17.44 5.62
C ARG A 161 15.66 18.81 4.98
N GLY A 162 15.03 19.73 5.69
CA GLY A 162 14.92 21.12 5.27
C GLY A 162 13.53 21.69 5.48
N GLU A 163 13.33 22.90 4.96
CA GLU A 163 12.05 23.59 5.05
C GLU A 163 11.01 22.91 4.14
N PRO A 164 9.74 22.78 4.59
CA PRO A 164 8.67 22.10 3.84
C PRO A 164 8.50 22.58 2.39
N ASN A 165 8.67 23.88 2.14
CA ASN A 165 8.55 24.46 0.80
C ASN A 165 9.69 24.03 -0.14
N ALA A 166 10.92 23.90 0.38
CA ALA A 166 12.05 23.42 -0.40
C ALA A 166 11.86 21.92 -0.73
N ILE A 167 11.45 21.13 0.26
CA ILE A 167 11.12 19.71 0.07
C ILE A 167 10.00 19.55 -0.96
N ALA A 168 8.94 20.35 -0.88
CA ALA A 168 7.83 20.29 -1.83
C ALA A 168 8.25 20.69 -3.25
N ALA A 169 9.11 21.71 -3.40
CA ALA A 169 9.63 22.12 -4.70
C ALA A 169 10.40 20.99 -5.41
N ASP A 170 11.17 20.20 -4.65
CA ASP A 170 11.94 19.08 -5.18
C ASP A 170 11.06 17.85 -5.47
N LEU A 171 10.12 17.54 -4.58
CA LEU A 171 9.34 16.30 -4.66
C LEU A 171 8.07 16.41 -5.50
N VAL A 172 7.51 17.59 -5.68
CA VAL A 172 6.32 17.79 -6.53
C VAL A 172 6.76 17.92 -7.98
N THR A 173 6.97 16.80 -8.64
CA THR A 173 7.36 16.78 -10.06
C THR A 173 6.15 16.84 -10.98
N ASP A 174 6.33 17.34 -12.22
CA ASP A 174 5.25 17.37 -13.21
C ASP A 174 4.71 15.97 -13.50
N THR A 175 5.57 14.95 -13.44
CA THR A 175 5.17 13.55 -13.59
C THR A 175 4.24 13.11 -12.47
N ARG A 176 4.56 13.38 -11.19
CA ARG A 176 3.66 13.05 -10.07
C ARG A 176 2.33 13.81 -10.18
N VAL A 177 2.35 15.09 -10.59
CA VAL A 177 1.12 15.87 -10.80
C VAL A 177 0.26 15.30 -11.92
N ARG A 178 0.85 14.95 -13.08
CA ARG A 178 0.10 14.33 -14.19
C ARG A 178 -0.50 12.99 -13.81
N ARG A 179 0.27 12.10 -13.18
CA ARG A 179 -0.24 10.80 -12.65
C ARG A 179 -1.40 11.01 -11.68
N ALA A 180 -1.32 12.01 -10.80
CA ALA A 180 -2.39 12.33 -9.86
C ALA A 180 -3.66 12.86 -10.55
N ILE A 181 -3.52 13.68 -11.61
CA ILE A 181 -4.65 14.14 -12.42
C ILE A 181 -5.31 12.94 -13.12
N GLU A 182 -4.55 12.11 -13.83
CA GLU A 182 -5.06 10.94 -14.55
C GLU A 182 -5.80 9.97 -13.61
N ALA A 183 -5.22 9.69 -12.43
CA ALA A 183 -5.85 8.84 -11.42
C ALA A 183 -7.14 9.45 -10.88
N ALA A 184 -7.16 10.77 -10.66
CA ALA A 184 -8.35 11.47 -10.19
C ALA A 184 -9.45 11.54 -11.27
N GLU A 185 -9.09 11.67 -12.54
CA GLU A 185 -10.00 11.62 -13.69
C GLU A 185 -10.63 10.24 -13.88
N ALA A 186 -9.83 9.18 -13.71
CA ALA A 186 -10.31 7.81 -13.78
C ALA A 186 -11.36 7.52 -12.68
N ALA A 187 -11.22 8.13 -11.50
CA ALA A 187 -12.19 8.01 -10.42
C ALA A 187 -13.39 8.96 -10.57
N ARG A 188 -13.21 10.14 -11.18
CA ARG A 188 -14.22 11.20 -11.28
C ARG A 188 -14.03 12.01 -12.56
N LYS A 189 -15.12 12.32 -13.28
CA LYS A 189 -15.07 13.04 -14.57
C LYS A 189 -14.38 14.42 -14.56
N SER A 190 -14.23 15.07 -13.42
CA SER A 190 -13.53 16.36 -13.30
C SER A 190 -12.87 16.51 -11.93
N PRO A 191 -11.54 16.32 -11.80
CA PRO A 191 -10.86 16.34 -10.52
C PRO A 191 -10.67 17.77 -9.97
N THR A 192 -10.96 17.95 -8.69
CA THR A 192 -10.69 19.20 -7.96
C THR A 192 -9.20 19.34 -7.66
N THR A 193 -8.73 20.56 -7.40
CA THR A 193 -7.31 20.78 -7.03
C THR A 193 -6.96 20.09 -5.74
N ASP A 194 -7.88 20.08 -4.77
CA ASP A 194 -7.69 19.38 -3.50
C ASP A 194 -7.53 17.87 -3.68
N GLU A 195 -8.23 17.26 -4.65
CA GLU A 195 -8.09 15.83 -4.94
C GLU A 195 -6.72 15.51 -5.54
N VAL A 196 -6.26 16.33 -6.49
CA VAL A 196 -4.92 16.19 -7.09
C VAL A 196 -3.84 16.41 -6.03
N HIS A 197 -4.00 17.43 -5.18
CA HIS A 197 -3.11 17.70 -4.05
C HIS A 197 -2.99 16.48 -3.13
N ALA A 198 -4.12 15.93 -2.68
CA ALA A 198 -4.10 14.77 -1.79
C ALA A 198 -3.36 13.58 -2.42
N ARG A 199 -3.64 13.26 -3.69
CA ARG A 199 -2.96 12.17 -4.40
C ARG A 199 -1.46 12.39 -4.57
N VAL A 200 -1.04 13.61 -4.88
CA VAL A 200 0.39 13.93 -4.97
C VAL A 200 1.05 13.77 -3.60
N PHE A 201 0.42 14.28 -2.54
CA PHE A 201 0.94 14.12 -1.18
C PHE A 201 1.13 12.65 -0.83
N GLU A 202 0.12 11.82 -1.05
CA GLU A 202 0.17 10.38 -0.78
C GLU A 202 1.25 9.65 -1.57
N THR A 203 1.40 10.01 -2.84
CA THR A 203 2.42 9.44 -3.73
C THR A 203 3.81 9.81 -3.22
N VAL A 204 4.04 11.08 -2.86
CA VAL A 204 5.30 11.54 -2.28
C VAL A 204 5.59 10.82 -0.97
N VAL A 205 4.62 10.73 -0.06
CA VAL A 205 4.83 10.03 1.21
C VAL A 205 5.16 8.57 0.97
N ARG A 206 4.44 7.88 0.07
CA ARG A 206 4.67 6.47 -0.23
C ARG A 206 6.06 6.22 -0.84
N GLU A 207 6.43 6.99 -1.85
CA GLU A 207 7.67 6.83 -2.63
C GLU A 207 8.92 7.33 -1.89
N GLU A 208 8.78 8.20 -0.88
CA GLU A 208 9.92 8.78 -0.16
C GLU A 208 9.88 8.49 1.36
N TYR A 209 8.99 7.59 1.80
CA TYR A 209 8.66 7.40 3.22
C TYR A 209 9.89 7.28 4.11
N GLY A 210 10.78 6.33 3.80
CA GLY A 210 11.95 6.04 4.63
C GLY A 210 12.93 7.20 4.72
N ARG A 211 12.96 8.11 3.74
CA ARG A 211 13.79 9.33 3.75
C ARG A 211 13.12 10.46 4.53
N LEU A 212 11.81 10.62 4.38
CA LEU A 212 11.00 11.63 5.07
C LEU A 212 10.87 11.32 6.57
N ASP A 213 10.64 10.05 6.92
CA ASP A 213 10.51 9.58 8.30
C ASP A 213 11.82 9.73 9.08
N ARG A 214 12.94 9.28 8.51
CA ARG A 214 14.29 9.53 9.07
C ARG A 214 14.62 11.03 9.15
N GLY A 215 14.09 11.81 8.21
CA GLY A 215 14.19 13.26 8.19
C GLY A 215 13.36 13.95 9.27
N ARG A 216 12.42 13.23 9.91
CA ARG A 216 11.47 13.72 10.92
C ARG A 216 10.71 14.97 10.45
N VAL A 217 10.23 14.92 9.21
CA VAL A 217 9.49 16.04 8.61
C VAL A 217 8.20 16.34 9.38
N ASP A 218 7.81 17.61 9.43
CA ASP A 218 6.47 17.99 9.87
C ASP A 218 5.48 17.65 8.75
N TRP A 219 4.74 16.55 8.91
CA TRP A 219 3.76 16.06 7.93
C TRP A 219 2.69 17.10 7.58
N LYS A 220 2.26 17.93 8.54
CA LYS A 220 1.22 18.94 8.32
C LYS A 220 1.78 20.09 7.49
N ALA A 221 2.97 20.57 7.85
CA ALA A 221 3.64 21.63 7.11
C ALA A 221 4.02 21.16 5.69
N LEU A 222 4.51 19.93 5.54
CA LEU A 222 4.81 19.32 4.24
C LEU A 222 3.55 19.17 3.39
N ARG A 223 2.43 18.72 3.97
CA ARG A 223 1.16 18.66 3.23
C ARG A 223 0.74 20.02 2.70
N SER A 224 0.84 21.06 3.53
CA SER A 224 0.52 22.43 3.11
C SER A 224 1.42 22.89 1.97
N ALA A 225 2.73 22.68 2.07
CA ALA A 225 3.71 23.07 1.06
C ALA A 225 3.49 22.35 -0.28
N ILE A 226 3.21 21.04 -0.24
CA ILE A 226 2.86 20.27 -1.44
C ILE A 226 1.59 20.82 -2.08
N GLY A 227 0.58 21.23 -1.30
CA GLY A 227 -0.64 21.83 -1.83
C GLY A 227 -0.38 23.10 -2.62
N SER A 228 0.47 24.00 -2.09
CA SER A 228 0.89 25.21 -2.80
C SER A 228 1.64 24.89 -4.10
N ALA A 229 2.61 23.96 -4.05
CA ALA A 229 3.38 23.57 -5.23
C ALA A 229 2.52 22.91 -6.32
N VAL A 230 1.53 22.09 -5.93
CA VAL A 230 0.58 21.46 -6.86
C VAL A 230 -0.30 22.51 -7.54
N ALA A 231 -0.81 23.49 -6.80
CA ALA A 231 -1.65 24.54 -7.37
C ALA A 231 -0.92 25.37 -8.44
N GLU A 232 0.34 25.73 -8.16
CA GLU A 232 1.21 26.42 -9.11
C GLU A 232 1.44 25.56 -10.38
N LYS A 233 1.91 24.32 -10.21
CA LYS A 233 2.21 23.43 -11.34
C LYS A 233 0.99 23.08 -12.17
N ARG A 234 -0.16 22.81 -11.56
CA ARG A 234 -1.40 22.50 -12.28
C ARG A 234 -1.83 23.67 -13.17
N SER A 235 -1.67 24.90 -12.71
CA SER A 235 -1.97 26.10 -13.49
C SER A 235 -1.11 26.13 -14.76
N THR A 236 0.21 25.91 -14.61
CA THR A 236 1.14 25.87 -15.76
C THR A 236 0.89 24.73 -16.75
N LEU A 237 0.35 23.58 -16.28
CA LEU A 237 0.02 22.43 -17.13
C LEU A 237 -1.29 22.61 -17.90
N THR A 238 -2.19 23.48 -17.43
CA THR A 238 -3.49 23.74 -18.08
C THR A 238 -3.40 24.87 -19.11
N GLU A 239 -2.37 25.72 -19.03
CA GLU A 239 -2.10 26.83 -19.96
C GLU A 239 -1.31 26.42 -21.22
N ARG A 240 -0.90 25.15 -21.34
CA ARG A 240 -0.17 24.59 -22.49
C ARG A 240 -1.04 23.65 -23.30
#